data_AF-A0ABD2JLE2-F1
#
_entry.id   AF-A0ABD2JLE2-F1
#
_cell.length_a   1.000
_cell.length_b   1.000
_cell.length_c   1.000
_cell.angle_alpha   90.00
_cell.angle_beta   90.00
_cell.angle_gamma   90.00
#
_symmetry.space_group_name_H-M   'P 1'
#
loop_
_entity.id
_entity.type
_entity.pdbx_description
1 polymer ?
#
loop_
_entity_poly.entity_id
_entity_poly.type
_entity_poly.pdbx_seq_one_letter_code
_entity_poly.pdbx_strand_id
1 'polypeptide(L)'
;MNELSTLAWYPAAEFLEFERINKAYSFDVPAFSVDTSTTDGPKYTQIMNALSEQLQQHVAKANLLISLNEKIPQFDVEVEEMMRIAIGRTQLLLNKRMKQFREHLSRHLKPIPGQKVTKLNDLHALWVLIDMQLDDIRSIFNSIEQFRLRCWAVAEPKAAATAASSGN
;
A
#
# COMPACT_ATOMS: atom_id res chain seq x y z
N MET A 1 -36.46 -18.38 19.25
CA MET A 1 -36.33 -17.87 17.87
C MET A 1 -36.16 -16.37 17.95
N ASN A 2 -35.30 -15.84 17.07
CA ASN A 2 -34.97 -14.43 16.82
C ASN A 2 -33.83 -13.84 17.66
N GLU A 3 -32.59 -13.96 17.15
CA GLU A 3 -31.55 -12.91 17.16
C GLU A 3 -30.54 -13.11 15.99
N LEU A 4 -31.03 -13.44 14.78
CA LEU A 4 -30.18 -13.54 13.57
C LEU A 4 -30.80 -12.81 12.37
N SER A 5 -31.46 -11.70 12.63
CA SER A 5 -31.90 -10.71 11.64
C SER A 5 -31.41 -9.38 12.18
N THR A 6 -30.33 -8.75 11.70
CA THR A 6 -30.25 -8.13 10.38
C THR A 6 -28.82 -7.66 10.08
N LEU A 7 -27.87 -8.56 9.85
CA LEU A 7 -26.60 -8.20 9.17
C LEU A 7 -26.69 -8.59 7.69
N ALA A 8 -27.72 -8.07 7.02
CA ALA A 8 -27.84 -8.13 5.58
C ALA A 8 -27.50 -6.74 5.00
N TRP A 9 -26.23 -6.37 5.07
CA TRP A 9 -25.73 -5.31 4.21
C TRP A 9 -24.44 -5.80 3.53
N TYR A 10 -24.69 -6.44 2.39
CA TYR A 10 -23.73 -6.72 1.32
C TYR A 10 -23.40 -5.37 0.64
N PRO A 11 -22.22 -5.20 0.00
CA PRO A 11 -21.86 -3.90 -0.55
C PRO A 11 -22.94 -3.43 -1.51
N ALA A 12 -23.31 -2.14 -1.43
CA ALA A 12 -24.27 -1.53 -2.35
C ALA A 12 -23.92 -1.95 -3.80
N ALA A 13 -24.92 -2.21 -4.65
CA ALA A 13 -24.71 -2.79 -5.98
C ALA A 13 -23.72 -1.97 -6.82
N GLU A 14 -23.63 -0.67 -6.55
CA GLU A 14 -22.69 0.28 -7.09
C GLU A 14 -21.22 -0.05 -6.75
N PHE A 15 -20.95 -0.58 -5.56
CA PHE A 15 -19.62 -1.01 -5.11
C PHE A 15 -19.20 -2.32 -5.78
N LEU A 16 -20.12 -3.29 -5.93
CA LEU A 16 -19.83 -4.53 -6.65
C LEU A 16 -19.65 -4.30 -8.15
N GLU A 17 -20.42 -3.40 -8.75
CA GLU A 17 -20.21 -2.96 -10.13
C GLU A 17 -18.88 -2.23 -10.27
N PHE A 18 -18.53 -1.39 -9.29
CA PHE A 18 -17.23 -0.73 -9.24
C PHE A 18 -16.06 -1.72 -9.14
N GLU A 19 -16.12 -2.72 -8.24
CA GLU A 19 -15.09 -3.77 -8.13
C GLU A 19 -15.00 -4.64 -9.39
N ARG A 20 -16.14 -4.87 -10.07
CA ARG A 20 -16.23 -5.61 -11.33
C ARG A 20 -15.62 -4.83 -12.50
N ILE A 21 -15.98 -3.55 -12.66
CA ILE A 21 -15.49 -2.67 -13.74
C ILE A 21 -14.00 -2.40 -13.58
N ASN A 22 -13.52 -2.18 -12.35
CA ASN A 22 -12.13 -1.83 -12.09
C ASN A 22 -11.20 -3.04 -11.91
N LYS A 23 -11.68 -4.27 -12.17
CA LYS A 23 -10.99 -5.55 -11.97
C LYS A 23 -10.42 -5.70 -10.55
N ALA A 24 -11.11 -6.44 -9.69
CA ALA A 24 -10.66 -6.88 -8.37
C ALA A 24 -9.84 -5.80 -7.65
N TYR A 25 -10.54 -4.84 -7.07
CA TYR A 25 -9.98 -3.72 -6.32
C TYR A 25 -9.20 -4.23 -5.10
N SER A 26 -7.98 -4.71 -5.32
CA SER A 26 -7.03 -5.12 -4.27
C SER A 26 -6.04 -3.98 -4.03
N PHE A 27 -5.77 -3.75 -2.75
CA PHE A 27 -4.68 -2.90 -2.28
C PHE A 27 -3.39 -3.67 -2.02
N ASP A 28 -3.34 -4.98 -2.31
CA ASP A 28 -2.12 -5.76 -2.12
C ASP A 28 -0.99 -5.19 -2.97
N VAL A 29 0.01 -4.63 -2.30
CA VAL A 29 1.24 -4.20 -2.93
C VAL A 29 2.14 -5.43 -3.02
N PRO A 30 2.45 -5.95 -4.22
CA PRO A 30 3.24 -7.17 -4.35
C PRO A 30 4.64 -6.99 -3.74
N ALA A 31 5.20 -8.11 -3.27
CA ALA A 31 6.56 -8.14 -2.78
C ALA A 31 7.53 -7.98 -3.96
N PHE A 32 8.23 -6.85 -4.01
CA PHE A 32 9.32 -6.61 -4.94
C PHE A 32 10.61 -7.14 -4.32
N SER A 33 10.76 -8.46 -4.28
CA SER A 33 12.01 -9.06 -3.84
C SER A 33 13.07 -8.84 -4.92
N VAL A 34 13.97 -7.88 -4.70
CA VAL A 34 15.11 -7.66 -5.59
C VAL A 34 16.30 -8.42 -5.03
N ASP A 35 16.73 -9.43 -5.76
CA ASP A 35 18.01 -10.09 -5.50
C ASP A 35 19.15 -9.17 -5.95
N THR A 36 19.82 -8.54 -4.98
CA THR A 36 20.94 -7.63 -5.24
C THR A 36 22.15 -8.34 -5.85
N SER A 37 22.28 -9.67 -5.70
CA SER A 37 23.41 -10.40 -6.29
C SER A 37 23.34 -10.53 -7.81
N THR A 38 22.13 -10.44 -8.39
CA THR A 38 21.87 -10.58 -9.83
C THR A 38 21.28 -9.33 -10.47
N THR A 39 21.26 -8.20 -9.74
CA THR A 39 20.63 -6.97 -10.21
C THR A 39 21.66 -5.92 -10.62
N ASP A 40 21.63 -5.54 -11.89
CA ASP A 40 22.49 -4.52 -12.48
C ASP A 40 21.73 -3.19 -12.69
N GLY A 41 22.44 -2.17 -13.19
CA GLY A 41 21.85 -0.86 -13.47
C GLY A 41 20.63 -0.90 -14.41
N PRO A 42 20.71 -1.52 -15.59
CA PRO A 42 19.56 -1.66 -16.48
C PRO A 42 18.35 -2.34 -15.82
N LYS A 43 18.55 -3.42 -15.07
CA LYS A 43 17.48 -4.10 -14.34
C LYS A 43 16.88 -3.21 -13.26
N TYR A 44 17.68 -2.43 -12.54
CA TYR A 44 17.18 -1.40 -11.63
C TYR A 44 16.29 -0.36 -12.31
N THR A 45 16.56 -0.01 -13.58
CA THR A 45 15.69 0.92 -14.33
C THR A 45 14.30 0.32 -14.54
N GLN A 46 14.24 -0.96 -14.94
CA GLN A 46 12.98 -1.67 -15.15
C GLN A 46 12.19 -1.79 -13.84
N ILE A 47 12.87 -2.21 -12.76
CA ILE A 47 12.29 -2.31 -11.42
C ILE A 47 11.71 -0.96 -10.98
N MET A 48 12.47 0.12 -11.11
CA MET A 48 12.04 1.45 -10.70
C MET A 48 10.81 1.93 -11.45
N ASN A 49 10.72 1.65 -12.76
CA ASN A 49 9.56 2.02 -13.57
C ASN A 49 8.32 1.22 -13.17
N ALA A 50 8.43 -0.10 -13.10
CA ALA A 50 7.32 -0.97 -12.71
C ALA A 50 6.81 -0.63 -11.30
N LEU A 51 7.72 -0.45 -10.34
CA LEU A 51 7.36 -0.08 -8.97
C LEU A 51 6.72 1.30 -8.89
N SER A 52 7.23 2.29 -9.63
CA SER A 52 6.63 3.63 -9.67
C SER A 52 5.20 3.59 -10.19
N GLU A 53 4.97 2.87 -11.29
CA GLU A 53 3.65 2.71 -11.90
C GLU A 53 2.68 2.03 -10.92
N GLN A 54 3.08 0.93 -10.30
CA GLN A 54 2.23 0.23 -9.34
C GLN A 54 1.90 1.08 -8.12
N LEU A 55 2.87 1.77 -7.53
CA LEU A 55 2.62 2.65 -6.38
C LEU A 55 1.69 3.82 -6.75
N GLN A 56 1.83 4.37 -7.95
CA GLN A 56 0.90 5.41 -8.45
C GLN A 56 -0.52 4.86 -8.62
N GLN A 57 -0.68 3.64 -9.12
CA GLN A 57 -2.00 2.99 -9.21
C GLN A 57 -2.63 2.82 -7.83
N HIS A 58 -1.87 2.42 -6.80
CA HIS A 58 -2.38 2.29 -5.43
C HIS A 58 -2.79 3.65 -4.84
N VAL A 59 -2.00 4.69 -5.07
CA VAL A 59 -2.36 6.06 -4.67
C VAL A 59 -3.63 6.54 -5.37
N ALA A 60 -3.77 6.28 -6.68
CA ALA A 60 -4.96 6.65 -7.43
C ALA A 60 -6.22 5.93 -6.91
N LYS A 61 -6.10 4.62 -6.64
CA LYS A 61 -7.16 3.82 -6.01
C LYS A 61 -7.56 4.41 -4.66
N ALA A 62 -6.60 4.63 -3.76
CA ALA A 62 -6.88 5.15 -2.42
C ALA A 62 -7.56 6.54 -2.46
N ASN A 63 -7.10 7.45 -3.32
CA ASN A 63 -7.74 8.76 -3.51
C ASN A 63 -9.18 8.63 -4.03
N LEU A 64 -9.42 7.72 -4.98
CA LEU A 64 -10.75 7.48 -5.51
C LEU A 64 -11.70 7.00 -4.41
N LEU A 65 -11.25 6.09 -3.54
CA LEU A 65 -12.08 5.59 -2.45
C LEU A 65 -12.38 6.66 -1.40
N ILE A 66 -11.40 7.48 -1.02
CA ILE A 66 -11.62 8.66 -0.17
C ILE A 66 -12.69 9.58 -0.80
N SER A 67 -12.63 9.82 -2.12
CA SER A 67 -13.62 10.67 -2.80
C SER A 67 -15.03 10.09 -2.86
N LEU A 68 -15.16 8.78 -2.64
CA LEU A 68 -16.43 8.06 -2.63
C LEU A 68 -16.91 7.73 -1.22
N ASN A 69 -16.16 8.11 -0.17
CA ASN A 69 -16.44 7.79 1.23
C ASN A 69 -17.88 8.11 1.64
N GLU A 70 -18.43 9.27 1.25
CA GLU A 70 -19.82 9.67 1.57
C GLU A 70 -20.89 8.66 1.10
N LYS A 71 -20.54 7.76 0.17
CA LYS A 71 -21.42 6.71 -0.36
C LYS A 71 -21.27 5.38 0.36
N ILE A 72 -20.36 5.26 1.33
CA ILE A 72 -20.04 4.03 2.07
C ILE A 72 -20.35 4.25 3.55
N PRO A 73 -21.54 3.85 4.04
CA PRO A 73 -21.99 4.15 5.41
C PRO A 73 -21.09 3.60 6.55
N GLN A 74 -20.30 2.57 6.28
CA GLN A 74 -19.43 1.87 7.23
C GLN A 74 -17.96 2.27 7.07
N PHE A 75 -17.67 3.21 6.18
CA PHE A 75 -16.31 3.68 6.00
C PHE A 75 -15.93 4.58 7.18
N ASP A 76 -15.18 4.00 8.10
CA ASP A 76 -14.73 4.66 9.31
C ASP A 76 -13.71 5.77 8.97
N VAL A 77 -13.73 6.82 9.78
CA VAL A 77 -12.72 7.88 9.81
C VAL A 77 -11.32 7.29 9.96
N GLU A 78 -11.17 6.21 10.73
CA GLU A 78 -9.88 5.52 10.91
C GLU A 78 -9.33 4.94 9.58
N VAL A 79 -10.22 4.39 8.74
CA VAL A 79 -9.84 3.86 7.42
C VAL A 79 -9.45 5.00 6.48
N GLU A 80 -10.18 6.12 6.51
CA GLU A 80 -9.82 7.32 5.74
C GLU A 80 -8.43 7.83 6.11
N GLU A 81 -8.17 7.97 7.41
CA GLU A 81 -6.89 8.44 7.94
C GLU A 81 -5.76 7.50 7.50
N MET A 82 -5.97 6.18 7.62
CA MET A 82 -5.02 5.18 7.19
C MET A 82 -4.69 5.29 5.69
N MET A 83 -5.70 5.54 4.84
CA MET A 83 -5.48 5.78 3.40
C MET A 83 -4.69 7.06 3.15
N ARG A 84 -5.00 8.15 3.85
CA ARG A 84 -4.25 9.41 3.72
C ARG A 84 -2.79 9.22 4.13
N ILE A 85 -2.53 8.46 5.18
CA ILE A 85 -1.17 8.08 5.61
C ILE A 85 -0.47 7.26 4.53
N ALA A 86 -1.13 6.23 3.98
CA ALA A 86 -0.59 5.38 2.91
C ALA A 86 -0.22 6.20 1.67
N ILE A 87 -1.10 7.11 1.26
CA ILE A 87 -0.87 8.04 0.14
C ILE A 87 0.34 8.91 0.43
N GLY A 88 0.40 9.55 1.59
CA GLY A 88 1.49 10.44 1.97
C GLY A 88 2.84 9.74 1.98
N ARG A 89 2.93 8.54 2.57
CA ARG A 89 4.16 7.73 2.60
C ARG A 89 4.58 7.29 1.20
N THR A 90 3.64 6.87 0.38
CA THR A 90 3.92 6.44 -1.00
C THR A 90 4.42 7.61 -1.85
N GLN A 91 3.77 8.76 -1.77
CA GLN A 91 4.21 9.98 -2.46
C GLN A 91 5.59 10.43 -1.97
N LEU A 92 5.89 10.29 -0.67
CA LEU A 92 7.20 10.60 -0.13
C LEU A 92 8.30 9.69 -0.71
N LEU A 93 8.03 8.38 -0.80
CA LEU A 93 8.92 7.42 -1.44
C LEU A 93 9.18 7.78 -2.91
N LEU A 94 8.11 8.00 -3.69
CA LEU A 94 8.17 8.34 -5.12
C LEU A 94 8.92 9.66 -5.37
N ASN A 95 8.59 10.71 -4.63
CA ASN A 95 9.08 12.06 -4.90
C ASN A 95 10.45 12.36 -4.30
N LYS A 96 10.87 11.61 -3.28
CA LYS A 96 12.19 11.82 -2.64
C LYS A 96 13.15 10.67 -2.90
N ARG A 97 12.94 9.51 -2.28
CA ARG A 97 13.94 8.43 -2.31
C ARG A 97 14.09 7.82 -3.69
N MET A 98 12.99 7.60 -4.40
CA MET A 98 13.05 7.10 -5.76
C MET A 98 13.72 8.09 -6.72
N LYS A 99 13.44 9.39 -6.56
CA LYS A 99 14.12 10.43 -7.33
C LYS A 99 15.64 10.40 -7.09
N GLN A 100 16.06 10.36 -5.83
CA GLN A 100 17.47 10.24 -5.44
C GLN A 100 18.11 8.97 -6.03
N PHE A 101 17.40 7.84 -6.01
CA PHE A 101 17.89 6.60 -6.60
C PHE A 101 18.06 6.72 -8.12
N ARG A 102 17.09 7.31 -8.83
CA ARG A 102 17.19 7.55 -10.29
C ARG A 102 18.39 8.43 -10.65
N GLU A 103 18.71 9.43 -9.83
CA GLU A 103 19.91 10.27 -10.03
C GLU A 103 21.20 9.45 -9.88
N HIS A 104 21.28 8.60 -8.86
CA HIS A 104 22.43 7.70 -8.65
C HIS A 104 22.56 6.68 -9.78
N LEU A 105 21.44 6.12 -10.21
CA LEU A 105 21.36 5.17 -11.31
C LEU A 105 21.79 5.80 -12.63
N SER A 106 21.37 7.04 -12.91
CA SER A 106 21.81 7.79 -14.09
C SER A 106 23.34 7.98 -14.10
N ARG A 107 23.93 8.37 -12.97
CA ARG A 107 25.40 8.49 -12.83
C ARG A 107 26.13 7.16 -12.95
N HIS A 108 25.50 6.05 -12.57
CA HIS A 108 26.05 4.71 -12.75
C HIS A 108 26.04 4.28 -14.22
N LEU A 109 24.91 4.49 -14.91
CA LEU A 109 24.71 4.09 -16.31
C LEU A 109 25.45 4.99 -17.30
N LYS A 110 25.58 6.28 -16.98
CA LYS A 110 26.25 7.29 -17.80
C LYS A 110 27.21 8.12 -16.95
N PRO A 111 28.37 7.56 -16.57
CA PRO A 111 29.38 8.31 -15.82
C PRO A 111 29.87 9.52 -16.61
N ILE A 112 29.93 10.69 -15.96
CA ILE A 112 30.46 11.92 -16.55
C ILE A 112 31.95 12.04 -16.16
N PRO A 113 32.88 12.25 -17.11
CA PRO A 113 34.29 12.46 -16.80
C PRO A 113 34.50 13.58 -15.77
N GLY A 114 35.34 13.34 -14.76
CA GLY A 114 35.62 14.31 -13.70
C GLY A 114 34.57 14.38 -12.58
N GLN A 115 33.45 13.66 -12.68
CA GLN A 115 32.48 13.53 -11.59
C GLN A 115 32.64 12.22 -10.82
N LYS A 116 32.17 12.20 -9.56
CA LYS A 116 32.12 10.98 -8.75
C LYS A 116 31.18 9.97 -9.40
N VAL A 117 31.72 8.80 -9.75
CA VAL A 117 30.95 7.68 -10.32
C VAL A 117 30.18 6.96 -9.20
N THR A 118 28.91 6.69 -9.45
CA THR A 118 28.11 5.79 -8.59
C THR A 118 28.49 4.34 -8.92
N LYS A 119 28.93 3.57 -7.93
CA LYS A 119 29.22 2.14 -8.07
C LYS A 119 27.94 1.32 -7.91
N LEU A 120 27.94 0.10 -8.42
CA LEU A 120 26.80 -0.81 -8.27
C LEU A 120 26.48 -1.08 -6.78
N ASN A 121 27.50 -1.23 -5.94
CA ASN A 121 27.33 -1.37 -4.48
C ASN A 121 26.62 -0.17 -3.84
N ASP A 122 26.82 1.05 -4.36
CA ASP A 122 26.11 2.23 -3.86
C ASP A 122 24.60 2.13 -4.21
N LEU A 123 24.27 1.58 -5.38
CA LEU A 123 22.88 1.32 -5.77
C LEU A 123 22.25 0.25 -4.88
N HIS A 124 22.95 -0.85 -4.59
CA HIS A 124 22.45 -1.87 -3.66
C HIS A 124 22.16 -1.28 -2.28
N ALA A 125 23.09 -0.49 -1.73
CA ALA A 125 22.93 0.14 -0.43
C ALA A 125 21.74 1.12 -0.41
N LEU A 126 21.55 1.91 -1.47
CA LEU A 126 20.38 2.79 -1.59
C LEU A 126 19.07 2.01 -1.75
N TRP A 127 19.10 0.86 -2.44
CA TRP A 127 17.93 0.01 -2.62
C TRP A 127 17.42 -0.54 -1.29
N VAL A 128 18.30 -0.94 -0.37
CA VAL A 128 17.90 -1.39 0.99
C VAL A 128 17.04 -0.35 1.71
N LEU A 129 17.34 0.95 1.52
CA LEU A 129 16.53 2.02 2.11
C LEU A 129 15.15 2.16 1.47
N ILE A 130 15.06 1.91 0.15
CA ILE A 130 13.79 1.88 -0.57
C ILE A 130 12.96 0.68 -0.12
N ASP A 131 13.59 -0.48 0.01
CA ASP A 131 12.93 -1.73 0.38
C ASP A 131 12.29 -1.66 1.77
N MET A 132 13.02 -1.12 2.77
CA MET A 132 12.45 -0.87 4.11
C MET A 132 11.22 0.04 4.05
N GLN A 133 11.24 1.09 3.23
CA GLN A 133 10.06 1.95 3.08
C GLN A 133 8.91 1.28 2.35
N LEU A 134 9.21 0.38 1.41
CA LEU A 134 8.19 -0.41 0.73
C LEU A 134 7.50 -1.34 1.71
N ASP A 135 8.22 -1.95 2.63
CA ASP A 135 7.63 -2.81 3.66
C ASP A 135 6.67 -2.04 4.57
N ASP A 136 7.05 -0.83 4.98
CA ASP A 136 6.16 0.07 5.73
C ASP A 136 4.88 0.41 4.94
N ILE A 137 5.01 0.70 3.65
CA ILE A 137 3.88 1.02 2.77
C ILE A 137 2.98 -0.20 2.56
N ARG A 138 3.58 -1.38 2.31
CA ARG A 138 2.88 -2.66 2.17
C ARG A 138 2.07 -2.97 3.41
N SER A 139 2.65 -2.81 4.60
CA SER A 139 1.96 -3.08 5.86
C SER A 139 0.68 -2.26 6.02
N ILE A 140 0.71 -0.98 5.63
CA ILE A 140 -0.47 -0.12 5.69
C ILE A 140 -1.50 -0.54 4.64
N PHE A 141 -1.08 -0.77 3.40
CA PHE A 141 -2.02 -1.18 2.35
C PHE A 141 -2.64 -2.56 2.61
N ASN A 142 -1.88 -3.49 3.18
CA ASN A 142 -2.40 -4.78 3.65
C ASN A 142 -3.44 -4.58 4.77
N SER A 143 -3.22 -3.63 5.68
CA SER A 143 -4.21 -3.32 6.72
C SER A 143 -5.50 -2.77 6.12
N ILE A 144 -5.39 -1.85 5.14
CA ILE A 144 -6.53 -1.34 4.37
C ILE A 144 -7.26 -2.49 3.65
N GLU A 145 -6.52 -3.43 3.06
CA GLU A 145 -7.09 -4.60 2.40
C GLU A 145 -7.87 -5.48 3.40
N GLN A 146 -7.39 -5.66 4.63
CA GLN A 146 -8.14 -6.38 5.67
C GLN A 146 -9.47 -5.71 6.01
N PHE A 147 -9.52 -4.37 6.06
CA PHE A 147 -10.79 -3.65 6.24
C PHE A 147 -11.70 -3.89 5.03
N ARG A 148 -11.19 -3.79 3.81
CA ARG A 148 -11.97 -4.06 2.59
C ARG A 148 -12.58 -5.46 2.58
N LEU A 149 -11.79 -6.48 2.91
CA LEU A 149 -12.24 -7.88 2.98
C LEU A 149 -13.31 -8.11 4.05
N ARG A 150 -13.41 -7.23 5.05
CA ARG A 150 -14.46 -7.21 6.08
C ARG A 150 -15.57 -6.22 5.76
N CYS A 151 -15.71 -5.83 4.49
CA CYS A 151 -16.71 -4.85 4.04
C CYS A 151 -16.62 -3.52 4.79
N TRP A 152 -15.39 -3.07 5.09
CA TRP A 152 -15.08 -1.85 5.84
C TRP A 152 -15.52 -1.86 7.31
N ALA A 153 -16.03 -2.98 7.83
CA ALA A 153 -16.37 -3.10 9.23
C ALA A 153 -15.11 -2.97 10.10
N VAL A 154 -15.08 -1.92 10.92
CA VAL A 154 -14.14 -1.85 12.04
C VAL A 154 -14.60 -2.86 13.07
N ALA A 155 -13.73 -3.80 13.44
CA ALA A 155 -14.08 -4.82 14.43
C ALA A 155 -14.58 -4.11 15.70
N GLU A 156 -15.77 -4.48 16.19
CA GLU A 156 -16.28 -3.89 17.43
C GLU A 156 -15.22 -4.05 18.53
N PRO A 157 -15.00 -3.02 19.36
CA PRO A 157 -14.08 -3.14 20.48
C PRO A 157 -14.58 -4.30 21.33
N LYS A 158 -13.75 -5.36 21.39
CA LYS A 158 -13.98 -6.59 22.16
C LYS A 158 -14.61 -6.22 23.50
N ALA A 159 -15.93 -6.45 23.62
CA ALA A 159 -16.61 -6.35 24.89
C ALA A 159 -15.82 -7.21 25.87
N ALA A 160 -15.18 -6.55 26.84
CA ALA A 160 -14.38 -7.19 27.85
C ALA A 160 -15.26 -8.26 28.51
N ALA A 161 -14.84 -9.50 28.37
CA ALA A 161 -15.46 -10.67 28.98
C ALA A 161 -15.67 -10.41 30.48
N THR A 162 -16.90 -10.05 30.84
CA THR A 162 -17.35 -10.03 32.23
C THR A 162 -18.69 -10.75 32.28
N ALA A 163 -18.65 -12.06 32.08
CA ALA A 163 -19.70 -12.95 32.51
C ALA A 163 -19.07 -14.24 33.04
N ALA A 164 -19.45 -14.56 34.28
CA ALA A 164 -19.34 -15.86 34.95
C ALA A 164 -17.97 -16.27 35.54
N SER A 165 -17.74 -15.88 36.80
CA SER A 165 -17.45 -16.90 37.82
C SER A 165 -18.58 -16.89 38.85
N SER A 166 -19.55 -17.78 38.65
CA SER A 166 -20.40 -18.28 39.74
C SER A 166 -19.61 -19.38 40.44
N GLY A 167 -19.52 -19.33 41.77
CA GLY A 167 -18.93 -20.42 42.55
C GLY A 167 -18.54 -20.02 43.97
N ASN A 168 -19.52 -19.84 44.85
CA ASN A 168 -19.66 -20.63 46.08
C ASN A 168 -21.07 -20.48 46.66
#